data_AF-A0A9P8WFH9-F1
#
_entry.id   AF-A0A9P8WFH9-F1
#
_cell.length_a   1.000
_cell.length_b   1.000
_cell.length_c   1.000
_cell.angle_alpha   90.00
_cell.angle_beta   90.00
_cell.angle_gamma   90.00
#
_symmetry.space_group_name_H-M   'P 1'
#
loop_
_entity.id
_entity.type
_entity.pdbx_description
1 polymer ?
#
loop_
_entity_poly.entity_id
_entity_poly.type
_entity_poly.pdbx_seq_one_letter_code
_entity_poly.pdbx_strand_id
1 'polypeptide(L)'
;MAFVRQEDASTVEEHLSFHQDTYQSGYAQPDGPRVQVSDRKYNGRYPSKDETPKMNDKTRRKVSRLCAAILRRLRYPTRSRLGPVYHLYMQLPEPRMLHLEWHWKDRLLKIMGTPSKRNPEAMLRYFALIRDAKDAGLTIRRSHWNLALAFATKYASHNTSDEVETALRLWKEMERGAGIKGNDVTFNVLFDIAIKVGNFPLGDMIYKEMEARGVQFNRYHHVSVIHYFGLKLDSGGIRAAYRAMVEAGEMVDTVALNCVISGLLRCGEEPAAEETYQRMKNGHAKAAEIPDRNYMTDKVVSRVLMLFAKVGKEHPELQKTLQNNVDLTPNLRTYRLFIDHYSLRVGDLTKVAQYLDEMKYLKVPIHPTIFLGLFKGFYLHGGFAGSAWSEQRLEGVLKALYQAKDEGGQAFLIDRWVAIWALRAIQKCSTGDAVIRAYQDLAARWDIHPEHYEFMESLVEVILTGRDLKSSTGNWTGPAHRRFKKDGSPL
;
A
#
# COMPACT_ATOMS: atom_id res chain seq x y z
N MET A 1 10.70 -21.02 -18.13
CA MET A 1 11.84 -20.81 -17.24
C MET A 1 11.33 -20.06 -16.04
N ALA A 2 11.36 -20.66 -14.85
CA ALA A 2 10.92 -20.01 -13.62
C ALA A 2 11.96 -18.96 -13.19
N PHE A 3 11.53 -17.80 -12.70
CA PHE A 3 12.45 -16.75 -12.23
C PHE A 3 12.92 -16.98 -10.79
N VAL A 4 12.31 -17.93 -10.08
CA VAL A 4 12.61 -18.30 -8.69
C VAL A 4 12.96 -19.79 -8.66
N ARG A 5 13.92 -20.17 -7.81
CA ARG A 5 14.32 -21.57 -7.62
C ARG A 5 13.17 -22.35 -6.96
N GLN A 6 12.83 -23.51 -7.53
CA GLN A 6 11.74 -24.37 -7.07
C GLN A 6 12.36 -25.67 -6.54
N GLU A 7 12.69 -25.70 -5.25
CA GLU A 7 13.42 -26.83 -4.63
C GLU A 7 12.49 -27.90 -4.06
N ASP A 8 11.29 -27.53 -3.59
CA ASP A 8 10.35 -28.45 -2.93
C ASP A 8 9.06 -28.67 -3.73
N ALA A 9 8.51 -29.88 -3.72
CA ALA A 9 7.27 -30.22 -4.44
C ALA A 9 5.98 -29.75 -3.73
N SER A 10 6.09 -29.04 -2.61
CA SER A 10 4.96 -28.72 -1.74
C SER A 10 3.99 -27.69 -2.34
N THR A 11 2.71 -27.82 -2.02
CA THR A 11 1.65 -26.93 -2.50
C THR A 11 1.33 -25.82 -1.51
N VAL A 12 0.61 -24.78 -1.95
CA VAL A 12 0.18 -23.67 -1.08
C VAL A 12 -0.70 -24.19 0.05
N GLU A 13 -1.58 -25.15 -0.25
CA GLU A 13 -2.52 -25.74 0.69
C GLU A 13 -1.80 -26.54 1.78
N GLU A 14 -0.74 -27.26 1.44
CA GLU A 14 0.09 -27.98 2.40
C GLU A 14 0.73 -27.00 3.40
N HIS A 15 1.32 -25.90 2.92
CA HIS A 15 1.87 -24.87 3.79
C HIS A 15 0.79 -24.17 4.64
N LEU A 16 -0.39 -23.88 4.07
CA LEU A 16 -1.51 -23.32 4.83
C LEU A 16 -2.00 -24.28 5.92
N SER A 17 -2.00 -25.59 5.66
CA SER A 17 -2.36 -26.62 6.63
C SER A 17 -1.33 -26.77 7.75
N PHE A 18 -0.04 -26.69 7.41
CA PHE A 18 1.06 -26.72 8.39
C PHE A 18 0.93 -25.58 9.42
N HIS A 19 0.61 -24.37 8.97
CA HIS A 19 0.42 -23.24 9.87
C HIS A 19 -0.89 -23.29 10.69
N GLN A 20 -1.80 -24.22 10.38
CA GLN A 20 -3.01 -24.43 11.17
C GLN A 20 -2.77 -25.31 12.39
N ASP A 21 -1.64 -26.05 12.44
CA ASP A 21 -1.45 -27.10 13.43
C ASP A 21 -0.30 -26.81 14.40
N THR A 22 -0.61 -26.03 15.42
CA THR A 22 0.12 -26.00 16.70
C THR A 22 -0.90 -25.69 17.81
N TYR A 23 -1.50 -26.75 18.36
CA TYR A 23 -2.35 -26.75 19.57
C TYR A 23 -3.64 -25.93 19.50
N GLN A 24 -4.59 -26.32 18.64
CA GLN A 24 -6.01 -26.08 18.93
C GLN A 24 -6.84 -27.36 18.87
N SER A 25 -7.13 -27.87 20.06
CA SER A 25 -8.29 -28.67 20.41
C SER A 25 -9.54 -28.23 19.64
N GLY A 26 -10.41 -29.19 19.30
CA GLY A 26 -11.63 -29.00 18.52
C GLY A 26 -12.60 -27.94 19.06
N TYR A 27 -12.33 -26.68 18.75
CA TYR A 27 -13.32 -25.61 18.84
C TYR A 27 -14.15 -25.62 17.56
N ALA A 28 -15.47 -25.74 17.74
CA ALA A 28 -16.44 -25.50 16.69
C ALA A 28 -16.14 -24.17 15.98
N GLN A 29 -16.30 -24.14 14.66
CA GLN A 29 -16.24 -22.88 13.91
C GLN A 29 -17.12 -21.86 14.62
N PRO A 30 -16.62 -20.65 14.94
CA PRO A 30 -17.42 -19.66 15.63
C PRO A 30 -18.66 -19.42 14.77
N ASP A 31 -19.84 -19.61 15.38
CA ASP A 31 -21.12 -19.32 14.77
C ASP A 31 -21.08 -17.86 14.28
N GLY A 32 -20.81 -17.69 12.98
CA GLY A 32 -20.66 -16.36 12.38
C GLY A 32 -21.93 -15.57 12.68
N PRO A 33 -21.83 -14.36 13.25
CA PRO A 33 -22.88 -13.72 14.03
C PRO A 33 -24.24 -13.82 13.33
N ARG A 34 -25.19 -14.61 13.83
CA ARG A 34 -26.52 -14.82 13.19
C ARG A 34 -27.25 -13.48 13.13
N VAL A 35 -27.51 -12.99 11.92
CA VAL A 35 -28.21 -11.71 11.68
C VAL A 35 -29.20 -11.92 10.56
N GLN A 36 -30.46 -11.60 10.83
CA GLN A 36 -31.57 -11.63 9.90
C GLN A 36 -31.34 -10.63 8.75
N VAL A 37 -31.60 -11.12 7.54
CA VAL A 37 -31.48 -10.40 6.27
C VAL A 37 -32.85 -9.84 5.90
N SER A 38 -32.94 -8.60 5.43
CA SER A 38 -34.20 -8.05 4.89
C SER A 38 -34.38 -8.48 3.42
N ASP A 39 -35.56 -9.01 3.08
CA ASP A 39 -35.90 -9.65 1.79
C ASP A 39 -36.15 -8.71 0.59
N ARG A 40 -35.58 -7.49 0.57
CA ARG A 40 -35.87 -6.55 -0.55
C ARG A 40 -35.12 -6.94 -1.83
N LYS A 41 -35.87 -7.29 -2.88
CA LYS A 41 -35.37 -7.56 -4.23
C LYS A 41 -34.63 -6.35 -4.83
N TYR A 42 -33.49 -6.63 -5.48
CA TYR A 42 -32.62 -5.67 -6.17
C TYR A 42 -33.33 -4.96 -7.33
N ASN A 43 -33.39 -3.62 -7.31
CA ASN A 43 -33.85 -2.82 -8.44
C ASN A 43 -32.80 -1.75 -8.85
N GLY A 44 -31.83 -2.15 -9.66
CA GLY A 44 -30.65 -1.34 -10.02
C GLY A 44 -30.89 -0.12 -10.93
N ARG A 45 -32.15 0.19 -11.27
CA ARG A 45 -32.54 1.35 -12.12
C ARG A 45 -33.37 2.41 -11.38
N TYR A 46 -33.51 2.30 -10.06
CA TYR A 46 -34.26 3.24 -9.24
C TYR A 46 -33.39 4.43 -8.79
N PRO A 47 -33.92 5.67 -8.77
CA PRO A 47 -35.18 6.15 -9.34
C PRO A 47 -35.04 6.47 -10.84
N SER A 48 -36.10 6.21 -11.59
CA SER A 48 -36.32 6.64 -12.96
C SER A 48 -36.62 8.14 -13.04
N LYS A 49 -36.60 8.73 -14.24
CA LYS A 49 -36.89 10.15 -14.49
C LYS A 49 -38.25 10.57 -13.90
N ASP A 50 -39.25 9.71 -14.00
CA ASP A 50 -40.61 9.95 -13.49
C ASP A 50 -40.74 9.78 -11.97
N GLU A 51 -39.77 9.09 -11.34
CA GLU A 51 -39.72 8.81 -9.90
C GLU A 51 -38.82 9.80 -9.15
N THR A 52 -38.11 10.68 -9.87
CA THR A 52 -37.37 11.78 -9.24
C THR A 52 -38.34 12.85 -8.75
N PRO A 53 -38.18 13.37 -7.51
CA PRO A 53 -39.07 14.40 -6.98
C PRO A 53 -39.15 15.62 -7.92
N LYS A 54 -40.36 16.13 -8.18
CA LYS A 54 -40.56 17.35 -8.98
C LYS A 54 -39.68 18.48 -8.43
N MET A 55 -38.71 18.90 -9.24
CA MET A 55 -37.67 19.84 -8.81
C MET A 55 -38.07 21.28 -9.06
N ASN A 56 -37.89 22.12 -8.04
CA ASN A 56 -37.85 23.57 -8.19
C ASN A 56 -36.71 23.98 -9.15
N ASP A 57 -36.88 25.03 -9.93
CA ASP A 57 -35.89 25.48 -10.93
C ASP A 57 -34.50 25.75 -10.33
N LYS A 58 -34.45 26.20 -9.06
CA LYS A 58 -33.20 26.38 -8.30
C LYS A 58 -32.46 25.05 -8.06
N THR A 59 -33.18 23.98 -7.75
CA THR A 59 -32.61 22.63 -7.54
C THR A 59 -32.18 22.01 -8.87
N ARG A 60 -32.98 22.20 -9.93
CA ARG A 60 -32.64 21.74 -11.29
C ARG A 60 -31.33 22.35 -11.78
N ARG A 61 -31.14 23.67 -11.60
CA ARG A 61 -29.88 24.36 -11.94
C ARG A 61 -28.68 23.80 -11.17
N LYS A 62 -28.83 23.50 -9.87
CA LYS A 62 -27.77 22.89 -9.05
C LYS A 62 -27.40 21.49 -9.53
N VAL A 63 -28.39 20.66 -9.86
CA VAL A 63 -28.16 19.31 -10.40
C VAL A 63 -27.46 19.36 -11.75
N SER A 64 -27.89 20.24 -12.66
CA SER A 64 -27.20 20.42 -13.95
C SER A 64 -25.73 20.82 -13.79
N ARG A 65 -25.41 21.70 -12.83
CA ARG A 65 -24.02 22.07 -12.50
C ARG A 65 -23.22 20.89 -11.96
N LEU A 66 -23.81 20.08 -11.08
CA LEU A 66 -23.19 18.86 -10.57
C LEU A 66 -22.91 17.86 -11.70
N CYS A 67 -23.89 17.60 -12.57
CA CYS A 67 -23.74 16.69 -13.72
C CYS A 67 -22.64 17.17 -14.68
N ALA A 68 -22.55 18.47 -14.95
CA ALA A 68 -21.46 19.05 -15.76
C ALA A 68 -20.08 18.85 -15.09
N ALA A 69 -19.99 19.04 -13.78
CA ALA A 69 -18.76 18.80 -13.03
C ALA A 69 -18.34 17.31 -13.04
N ILE A 70 -19.30 16.39 -12.93
CA ILE A 70 -19.09 14.94 -13.06
C ILE A 70 -18.52 14.61 -14.44
N LEU A 71 -19.13 15.13 -15.52
CA LEU A 71 -18.63 14.90 -16.89
C LEU A 71 -17.23 15.45 -17.10
N ARG A 72 -16.94 16.66 -16.60
CA ARG A 72 -15.61 17.26 -16.69
C ARG A 72 -14.55 16.39 -16.01
N ARG A 73 -14.88 15.81 -14.84
CA ARG A 73 -13.99 14.90 -14.12
C ARG A 73 -13.80 13.58 -14.87
N LEU A 74 -14.84 13.03 -15.49
CA LEU A 74 -14.74 11.80 -16.30
C LEU A 74 -13.86 12.02 -17.55
N ARG A 75 -13.96 13.18 -18.20
CA ARG A 75 -13.13 13.55 -19.36
C ARG A 75 -11.68 13.87 -18.96
N TYR A 76 -11.48 14.53 -17.82
CA TYR A 76 -10.15 14.98 -17.36
C TYR A 76 -9.88 14.56 -15.89
N PRO A 77 -9.53 13.28 -15.64
CA PRO A 77 -9.34 12.72 -14.29
C PRO A 77 -8.11 13.24 -13.53
N THR A 78 -7.20 13.96 -14.15
CA THR A 78 -5.99 14.50 -13.49
C THR A 78 -6.12 15.99 -13.15
N ARG A 79 -6.82 16.76 -13.98
CA ARG A 79 -6.92 18.22 -13.86
C ARG A 79 -8.04 18.71 -12.93
N SER A 80 -9.06 17.89 -12.68
CA SER A 80 -10.27 18.33 -11.96
C SER A 80 -10.22 17.92 -10.48
N ARG A 81 -10.23 18.86 -9.53
CA ARG A 81 -10.28 18.55 -8.09
C ARG A 81 -11.63 17.91 -7.69
N LEU A 82 -11.64 16.98 -6.74
CA LEU A 82 -12.87 16.32 -6.25
C LEU A 82 -13.67 17.17 -5.26
N GLY A 83 -13.00 18.05 -4.49
CA GLY A 83 -13.65 18.92 -3.51
C GLY A 83 -14.82 19.75 -4.07
N PRO A 84 -14.66 20.45 -5.21
CA PRO A 84 -15.77 21.18 -5.84
C PRO A 84 -16.98 20.31 -6.22
N VAL A 85 -16.76 19.07 -6.64
CA VAL A 85 -17.85 18.15 -6.99
C VAL A 85 -18.64 17.78 -5.73
N TYR A 86 -17.94 17.43 -4.64
CA TYR A 86 -18.57 17.12 -3.35
C TYR A 86 -19.34 18.33 -2.79
N HIS A 87 -18.78 19.53 -2.90
CA HIS A 87 -19.44 20.76 -2.46
C HIS A 87 -20.74 21.03 -3.24
N LEU A 88 -20.74 20.84 -4.56
CA LEU A 88 -21.97 20.95 -5.37
C LEU A 88 -23.02 19.91 -4.99
N TYR A 89 -22.60 18.70 -4.61
CA TYR A 89 -23.49 17.66 -4.10
C TYR A 89 -24.10 18.05 -2.74
N MET A 90 -23.31 18.60 -1.81
CA MET A 90 -23.80 19.07 -0.50
C MET A 90 -24.82 20.21 -0.59
N GLN A 91 -24.83 20.98 -1.69
CA GLN A 91 -25.81 22.05 -1.93
C GLN A 91 -27.21 21.56 -2.33
N LEU A 92 -27.39 20.25 -2.57
CA LEU A 92 -28.68 19.65 -2.85
C LEU A 92 -29.51 19.51 -1.56
N PRO A 93 -30.84 19.65 -1.62
CA PRO A 93 -31.70 19.40 -0.49
C PRO A 93 -31.71 17.90 -0.12
N GLU A 94 -31.99 17.59 1.15
CA GLU A 94 -32.14 16.21 1.63
C GLU A 94 -33.53 15.67 1.27
N PRO A 95 -33.66 14.40 0.83
CA PRO A 95 -32.61 13.40 0.60
C PRO A 95 -31.84 13.61 -0.73
N ARG A 96 -30.55 13.95 -0.65
CA ARG A 96 -29.73 14.44 -1.79
C ARG A 96 -29.65 13.45 -2.95
N MET A 97 -29.46 12.17 -2.64
CA MET A 97 -29.29 11.13 -3.65
C MET A 97 -30.54 10.89 -4.49
N LEU A 98 -31.75 11.22 -4.02
CA LEU A 98 -32.99 11.02 -4.78
C LEU A 98 -33.16 12.03 -5.91
N HIS A 99 -32.46 13.17 -5.85
CA HIS A 99 -32.46 14.19 -6.91
C HIS A 99 -31.62 13.82 -8.13
N LEU A 100 -30.87 12.73 -8.09
CA LEU A 100 -30.06 12.27 -9.21
C LEU A 100 -30.73 11.08 -9.88
N GLU A 101 -30.66 10.99 -11.21
CA GLU A 101 -31.01 9.75 -11.91
C GLU A 101 -29.94 8.69 -11.64
N TRP A 102 -30.31 7.40 -11.73
CA TRP A 102 -29.43 6.27 -11.39
C TRP A 102 -28.03 6.34 -12.04
N HIS A 103 -27.96 6.78 -13.31
CA HIS A 103 -26.71 6.84 -14.06
C HIS A 103 -25.79 7.97 -13.56
N TRP A 104 -26.35 9.08 -13.06
CA TRP A 104 -25.58 10.15 -12.44
C TRP A 104 -25.09 9.75 -11.05
N LYS A 105 -25.88 9.00 -10.29
CA LYS A 105 -25.42 8.43 -9.00
C LYS A 105 -24.26 7.48 -9.18
N ASP A 106 -24.38 6.56 -10.13
CA ASP A 106 -23.33 5.59 -10.44
C ASP A 106 -22.03 6.29 -10.86
N ARG A 107 -22.14 7.32 -11.71
CA ARG A 107 -21.00 8.16 -12.12
C ARG A 107 -20.42 8.94 -10.94
N LEU A 108 -21.25 9.52 -10.08
CA LEU A 108 -20.83 10.26 -8.89
C LEU A 108 -20.05 9.36 -7.93
N LEU A 109 -20.61 8.20 -7.57
CA LEU A 109 -19.93 7.21 -6.73
C LEU A 109 -18.63 6.73 -7.38
N LYS A 110 -18.61 6.49 -8.70
CA LYS A 110 -17.39 6.09 -9.40
C LYS A 110 -16.29 7.15 -9.31
N ILE A 111 -16.58 8.43 -9.60
CA ILE A 111 -15.54 9.47 -9.59
C ILE A 111 -15.03 9.78 -8.18
N MET A 112 -15.93 9.79 -7.19
CA MET A 112 -15.59 10.06 -5.79
C MET A 112 -14.82 8.87 -5.21
N GLY A 113 -15.10 7.66 -5.70
CA GLY A 113 -14.41 6.45 -5.28
C GLY A 113 -13.01 6.28 -5.90
N THR A 114 -12.67 7.03 -6.95
CA THR A 114 -11.36 6.96 -7.61
C THR A 114 -10.61 8.30 -7.55
N PRO A 115 -10.17 8.74 -6.37
CA PRO A 115 -9.32 9.93 -6.23
C PRO A 115 -7.92 9.69 -6.81
N SER A 116 -7.22 10.78 -7.15
CA SER A 116 -5.83 10.72 -7.63
C SER A 116 -4.85 10.30 -6.52
N LYS A 117 -5.09 10.76 -5.29
CA LYS A 117 -4.42 10.30 -4.07
C LYS A 117 -5.50 9.89 -3.06
N ARG A 118 -5.34 8.73 -2.42
CA ARG A 118 -6.24 8.30 -1.33
C ARG A 118 -5.77 9.00 -0.06
N ASN A 119 -6.65 9.78 0.55
CA ASN A 119 -6.42 10.48 1.80
C ASN A 119 -7.66 10.37 2.70
N PRO A 120 -7.54 10.67 4.01
CA PRO A 120 -8.67 10.58 4.93
C PRO A 120 -9.87 11.44 4.50
N GLU A 121 -9.61 12.62 3.92
CA GLU A 121 -10.66 13.51 3.42
C GLU A 121 -11.50 12.87 2.29
N ALA A 122 -10.85 12.19 1.33
CA ALA A 122 -11.55 11.49 0.26
C ALA A 122 -12.35 10.29 0.77
N MET A 123 -11.83 9.57 1.77
CA MET A 123 -12.56 8.49 2.45
C MET A 123 -13.84 9.03 3.10
N LEU A 124 -13.73 10.07 3.93
CA LEU A 124 -14.88 10.63 4.66
C LEU A 124 -15.96 11.11 3.69
N ARG A 125 -15.56 11.78 2.60
CA ARG A 125 -16.49 12.16 1.52
C ARG A 125 -17.16 10.96 0.89
N TYR A 126 -16.42 9.88 0.61
CA TYR A 126 -16.97 8.68 -0.01
C TYR A 126 -17.96 7.96 0.92
N PHE A 127 -17.62 7.80 2.20
CA PHE A 127 -18.51 7.20 3.20
C PHE A 127 -19.77 8.03 3.44
N ALA A 128 -19.68 9.37 3.40
CA ALA A 128 -20.86 10.22 3.44
C ALA A 128 -21.80 9.93 2.25
N LEU A 129 -21.27 9.78 1.03
CA LEU A 129 -22.08 9.42 -0.14
C LEU A 129 -22.71 8.02 -0.02
N ILE A 130 -21.96 7.04 0.50
CA ILE A 130 -22.47 5.68 0.73
C ILE A 130 -23.59 5.69 1.77
N ARG A 131 -23.43 6.46 2.85
CA ARG A 131 -24.48 6.65 3.86
C ARG A 131 -25.71 7.31 3.27
N ASP A 132 -25.57 8.43 2.55
CA ASP A 132 -26.69 9.11 1.90
C ASP A 132 -27.43 8.18 0.92
N ALA A 133 -26.71 7.27 0.24
CA ALA A 133 -27.34 6.27 -0.62
C ALA A 133 -28.13 5.23 0.18
N LYS A 134 -27.60 4.77 1.32
CA LYS A 134 -28.29 3.84 2.23
C LYS A 134 -29.52 4.48 2.88
N ASP A 135 -29.40 5.71 3.38
CA ASP A 135 -30.48 6.46 4.02
C ASP A 135 -31.62 6.73 3.03
N ALA A 136 -31.29 6.95 1.76
CA ALA A 136 -32.25 7.05 0.67
C ALA A 136 -32.84 5.69 0.20
N GLY A 137 -32.48 4.58 0.85
CA GLY A 137 -32.92 3.23 0.52
C GLY A 137 -32.42 2.71 -0.84
N LEU A 138 -31.31 3.26 -1.36
CA LEU A 138 -30.81 2.95 -2.68
C LEU A 138 -29.91 1.71 -2.67
N THR A 139 -30.07 0.88 -3.70
CA THR A 139 -29.19 -0.27 -3.90
C THR A 139 -27.80 0.18 -4.37
N ILE A 140 -26.77 -0.19 -3.62
CA ILE A 140 -25.37 0.11 -3.96
C ILE A 140 -24.81 -1.06 -4.77
N ARG A 141 -24.19 -0.80 -5.93
CA ARG A 141 -23.58 -1.84 -6.77
C ARG A 141 -22.35 -2.46 -6.10
N ARG A 142 -22.04 -3.72 -6.42
CA ARG A 142 -20.83 -4.45 -5.95
C ARG A 142 -19.55 -3.63 -6.10
N SER A 143 -19.37 -2.95 -7.24
CA SER A 143 -18.19 -2.11 -7.49
C SER A 143 -18.03 -0.98 -6.48
N HIS A 144 -19.13 -0.38 -6.02
CA HIS A 144 -19.11 0.72 -5.04
C HIS A 144 -18.90 0.20 -3.63
N TRP A 145 -19.42 -0.99 -3.30
CA TRP A 145 -19.06 -1.68 -2.07
C TRP A 145 -17.56 -2.02 -2.00
N ASN A 146 -16.99 -2.53 -3.09
CA ASN A 146 -15.55 -2.81 -3.16
C ASN A 146 -14.70 -1.53 -3.03
N LEU A 147 -15.18 -0.40 -3.56
CA LEU A 147 -14.53 0.89 -3.33
C LEU A 147 -14.63 1.31 -1.86
N ALA A 148 -15.78 1.14 -1.21
CA ALA A 148 -15.97 1.44 0.21
C ALA A 148 -15.03 0.59 1.09
N LEU A 149 -14.96 -0.72 0.82
CA LEU A 149 -14.00 -1.62 1.46
C LEU A 149 -12.56 -1.16 1.25
N ALA A 150 -12.18 -0.84 0.01
CA ALA A 150 -10.84 -0.34 -0.27
C ALA A 150 -10.53 1.01 0.40
N PHE A 151 -11.55 1.83 0.69
CA PHE A 151 -11.40 3.04 1.49
C PHE A 151 -11.29 2.75 2.97
N ALA A 152 -11.93 1.70 3.49
CA ALA A 152 -11.82 1.30 4.89
C ALA A 152 -10.43 0.73 5.24
N THR A 153 -9.64 0.29 4.25
CA THR A 153 -8.39 -0.44 4.49
C THR A 153 -7.12 0.22 3.95
N LYS A 154 -7.18 1.34 3.22
CA LYS A 154 -6.01 1.91 2.49
C LYS A 154 -5.83 3.42 2.67
N TYR A 155 -6.25 3.99 3.80
CA TYR A 155 -6.16 5.43 4.06
C TYR A 155 -5.23 5.81 5.22
N ALA A 156 -5.00 4.92 6.19
CA ALA A 156 -4.00 5.14 7.22
C ALA A 156 -2.60 4.69 6.75
N SER A 157 -1.56 5.33 7.31
CA SER A 157 -0.17 4.92 7.14
C SER A 157 0.16 3.60 7.81
N HIS A 158 -0.64 3.20 8.81
CA HIS A 158 -0.53 1.95 9.57
C HIS A 158 -1.90 1.30 9.61
N ASN A 159 -1.96 0.03 9.19
CA ASN A 159 -3.18 -0.73 9.26
C ASN A 159 -3.46 -1.10 10.72
N THR A 160 -4.66 -0.83 11.22
CA THR A 160 -5.05 -1.12 12.61
C THR A 160 -6.12 -2.20 12.67
N SER A 161 -6.30 -2.82 13.84
CA SER A 161 -7.40 -3.76 14.07
C SER A 161 -8.78 -3.12 13.81
N ASP A 162 -8.92 -1.82 14.04
CA ASP A 162 -10.16 -1.07 13.80
C ASP A 162 -10.52 -1.02 12.31
N GLU A 163 -9.52 -0.91 11.43
CA GLU A 163 -9.73 -0.93 9.97
C GLU A 163 -10.17 -2.32 9.49
N VAL A 164 -9.61 -3.39 10.07
CA VAL A 164 -10.06 -4.77 9.83
C VAL A 164 -11.51 -4.94 10.25
N GLU A 165 -11.88 -4.50 11.46
CA GLU A 165 -13.26 -4.60 11.94
C GLU A 165 -14.23 -3.81 11.05
N THR A 166 -13.84 -2.60 10.64
CA THR A 166 -14.64 -1.77 9.74
C THR A 166 -14.85 -2.45 8.39
N ALA A 167 -13.80 -3.06 7.84
CA ALA A 167 -13.87 -3.80 6.58
C ALA A 167 -14.79 -5.04 6.70
N LEU A 168 -14.67 -5.81 7.78
CA LEU A 168 -15.55 -6.96 8.04
C LEU A 168 -17.01 -6.55 8.25
N ARG A 169 -17.26 -5.42 8.93
CA ARG A 169 -18.61 -4.86 9.08
C ARG A 169 -19.21 -4.46 7.73
N LEU A 170 -18.45 -3.76 6.89
CA LEU A 170 -18.89 -3.39 5.54
C LEU A 170 -19.14 -4.63 4.66
N TRP A 171 -18.31 -5.66 4.77
CA TRP A 171 -18.52 -6.92 4.05
C TRP A 171 -19.79 -7.63 4.51
N LYS A 172 -20.04 -7.69 5.83
CA LYS A 172 -21.28 -8.23 6.39
C LYS A 172 -22.51 -7.47 5.91
N GLU A 173 -22.46 -6.14 5.90
CA GLU A 173 -23.55 -5.30 5.39
C GLU A 173 -23.78 -5.51 3.88
N MET A 174 -22.71 -5.67 3.11
CA MET A 174 -22.77 -5.95 1.67
C MET A 174 -23.48 -7.29 1.39
N GLU A 175 -23.06 -8.37 2.05
CA GLU A 175 -23.62 -9.70 1.77
C GLU A 175 -24.99 -9.90 2.41
N ARG A 176 -25.14 -9.51 3.68
CA ARG A 176 -26.37 -9.77 4.45
C ARG A 176 -27.37 -8.63 4.38
N GLY A 177 -26.93 -7.38 4.39
CA GLY A 177 -27.85 -6.23 4.31
C GLY A 177 -28.36 -5.99 2.90
N ALA A 178 -27.47 -6.07 1.90
CA ALA A 178 -27.80 -5.77 0.51
C ALA A 178 -27.98 -7.01 -0.39
N GLY A 179 -27.69 -8.22 0.09
CA GLY A 179 -27.79 -9.45 -0.71
C GLY A 179 -26.74 -9.55 -1.83
N ILE A 180 -25.65 -8.79 -1.75
CA ILE A 180 -24.63 -8.71 -2.81
C ILE A 180 -23.44 -9.56 -2.40
N LYS A 181 -23.26 -10.73 -3.05
CA LYS A 181 -22.09 -11.58 -2.82
C LYS A 181 -20.78 -10.88 -3.17
N GLY A 182 -19.77 -11.06 -2.34
CA GLY A 182 -18.38 -10.65 -2.60
C GLY A 182 -17.80 -11.35 -3.83
N ASN A 183 -16.80 -10.73 -4.45
CA ASN A 183 -16.02 -11.31 -5.54
C ASN A 183 -14.51 -11.27 -5.24
N ASP A 184 -13.70 -11.64 -6.22
CA ASP A 184 -12.23 -11.58 -6.20
C ASP A 184 -11.70 -10.26 -5.61
N VAL A 185 -12.26 -9.12 -6.03
CA VAL A 185 -11.84 -7.81 -5.51
C VAL A 185 -12.19 -7.64 -4.03
N THR A 186 -13.37 -8.09 -3.59
CA THR A 186 -13.81 -8.02 -2.18
C THR A 186 -12.82 -8.78 -1.31
N PHE A 187 -12.57 -10.04 -1.64
CA PHE A 187 -11.71 -10.90 -0.83
C PHE A 187 -10.23 -10.50 -0.91
N ASN A 188 -9.75 -10.00 -2.05
CA ASN A 188 -8.39 -9.44 -2.13
C ASN A 188 -8.17 -8.27 -1.17
N VAL A 189 -9.20 -7.41 -0.98
CA VAL A 189 -9.11 -6.31 -0.01
C VAL A 189 -9.10 -6.84 1.42
N LEU A 190 -9.99 -7.78 1.75
CA LEU A 190 -10.09 -8.38 3.09
C LEU A 190 -8.83 -9.18 3.46
N PHE A 191 -8.29 -9.96 2.53
CA PHE A 191 -7.07 -10.71 2.72
C PHE A 191 -5.87 -9.77 2.92
N ASP A 192 -5.70 -8.77 2.04
CA ASP A 192 -4.60 -7.78 2.12
C ASP A 192 -4.57 -7.03 3.45
N ILE A 193 -5.73 -6.62 3.98
CA ILE A 193 -5.78 -5.94 5.30
C ILE A 193 -5.48 -6.90 6.45
N ALA A 194 -6.03 -8.12 6.42
CA ALA A 194 -5.82 -9.12 7.47
C ALA A 194 -4.32 -9.44 7.64
N ILE A 195 -3.62 -9.71 6.53
CA ILE A 195 -2.20 -10.06 6.56
C ILE A 195 -1.34 -8.86 6.99
N LYS A 196 -1.71 -7.63 6.61
CA LYS A 196 -0.93 -6.42 6.96
C LYS A 196 -1.06 -6.02 8.42
N VAL A 197 -2.16 -6.36 9.07
CA VAL A 197 -2.34 -6.19 10.53
C VAL A 197 -1.73 -7.37 11.30
N GLY A 198 -1.30 -8.43 10.61
CA GLY A 198 -0.75 -9.63 11.24
C GLY A 198 -1.81 -10.60 11.77
N ASN A 199 -3.09 -10.41 11.41
CA ASN A 199 -4.16 -11.36 11.74
C ASN A 199 -4.17 -12.51 10.72
N PHE A 200 -3.16 -13.37 10.81
CA PHE A 200 -3.00 -14.50 9.90
C PHE A 200 -4.16 -15.53 9.97
N PRO A 201 -4.74 -15.85 11.14
CA PRO A 201 -5.91 -16.74 11.19
C PRO A 201 -7.10 -16.22 10.38
N LEU A 202 -7.35 -14.91 10.40
CA LEU A 202 -8.36 -14.29 9.53
C LEU A 202 -7.97 -14.39 8.05
N GLY A 203 -6.69 -14.21 7.72
CA GLY A 203 -6.17 -14.45 6.37
C GLY A 203 -6.47 -15.88 5.89
N ASP A 204 -6.21 -16.88 6.73
CA ASP A 204 -6.44 -18.30 6.43
C ASP A 204 -7.92 -18.61 6.21
N MET A 205 -8.79 -18.06 7.06
CA MET A 205 -10.25 -18.16 6.88
C MET A 205 -10.73 -17.53 5.58
N ILE A 206 -10.21 -16.35 5.22
CA ILE A 206 -10.56 -15.67 3.98
C ILE A 206 -10.10 -16.47 2.76
N TYR A 207 -8.89 -17.03 2.80
CA TYR A 207 -8.37 -17.88 1.73
C TYR A 207 -9.27 -19.09 1.48
N LYS A 208 -9.59 -19.86 2.53
CA LYS A 208 -10.50 -21.01 2.46
C LYS A 208 -11.89 -20.63 1.96
N GLU A 209 -12.41 -19.48 2.37
CA GLU A 209 -13.72 -18.99 1.91
C GLU A 209 -13.71 -18.68 0.41
N MET A 210 -12.61 -18.14 -0.12
CA MET A 210 -12.46 -17.93 -1.56
C MET A 210 -12.46 -19.26 -2.32
N GLU A 211 -11.71 -20.26 -1.85
CA GLU A 211 -11.68 -21.60 -2.45
C GLU A 211 -13.05 -22.28 -2.41
N ALA A 212 -13.70 -22.30 -1.25
CA ALA A 212 -15.03 -22.90 -1.06
C ALA A 212 -16.09 -22.27 -1.97
N ARG A 213 -15.94 -20.98 -2.29
CA ARG A 213 -16.81 -20.25 -3.22
C ARG A 213 -16.40 -20.35 -4.69
N GLY A 214 -15.29 -21.04 -5.00
CA GLY A 214 -14.73 -21.12 -6.35
C GLY A 214 -14.31 -19.76 -6.91
N VAL A 215 -13.91 -18.82 -6.04
CA VAL A 215 -13.43 -17.50 -6.47
C VAL A 215 -12.07 -17.66 -7.13
N GLN A 216 -12.00 -17.35 -8.42
CA GLN A 216 -10.76 -17.42 -9.18
C GLN A 216 -9.71 -16.46 -8.62
N PHE A 217 -8.53 -16.98 -8.30
CA PHE A 217 -7.39 -16.17 -7.92
C PHE A 217 -6.85 -15.41 -9.13
N ASN A 218 -6.69 -14.10 -8.97
CA ASN A 218 -6.04 -13.23 -9.94
C ASN A 218 -4.60 -12.95 -9.50
N ARG A 219 -3.79 -12.36 -10.39
CA ARG A 219 -2.42 -11.91 -10.06
C ARG A 219 -2.29 -11.20 -8.71
N TYR A 220 -3.25 -10.35 -8.34
CA TYR A 220 -3.20 -9.63 -7.07
C TYR A 220 -3.28 -10.56 -5.87
N HIS A 221 -4.16 -11.57 -5.93
CA HIS A 221 -4.29 -12.55 -4.87
C HIS A 221 -3.00 -13.35 -4.70
N HIS A 222 -2.44 -13.87 -5.80
CA HIS A 222 -1.18 -14.62 -5.77
C HIS A 222 -0.03 -13.81 -5.15
N VAL A 223 0.13 -12.54 -5.51
CA VAL A 223 1.15 -11.66 -4.91
C VAL A 223 0.88 -11.45 -3.41
N SER A 224 -0.38 -11.34 -2.99
CA SER A 224 -0.72 -11.25 -1.56
C SER A 224 -0.40 -12.53 -0.80
N VAL A 225 -0.58 -13.71 -1.40
CA VAL A 225 -0.24 -15.01 -0.80
C VAL A 225 1.28 -15.16 -0.66
N ILE A 226 2.06 -14.74 -1.66
CA ILE A 226 3.53 -14.65 -1.56
C ILE A 226 3.93 -13.74 -0.39
N HIS A 227 3.31 -12.56 -0.27
CA HIS A 227 3.58 -11.63 0.82
C HIS A 227 3.19 -12.22 2.19
N TYR A 228 2.09 -12.94 2.26
CA TYR A 228 1.61 -13.64 3.46
C TYR A 228 2.65 -14.65 3.98
N PHE A 229 3.17 -15.54 3.12
CA PHE A 229 4.20 -16.49 3.55
C PHE A 229 5.52 -15.78 3.93
N GLY A 230 5.88 -14.70 3.23
CA GLY A 230 7.01 -13.86 3.62
C GLY A 230 6.83 -13.10 4.94
N LEU A 231 5.60 -12.90 5.41
CA LEU A 231 5.32 -12.37 6.75
C LEU A 231 5.35 -13.48 7.81
N LYS A 232 4.99 -14.72 7.45
CA LYS A 232 5.12 -15.91 8.30
C LYS A 232 6.54 -16.49 8.36
N LEU A 233 7.50 -15.91 7.63
CA LEU A 233 8.88 -16.39 7.50
C LEU A 233 8.96 -17.83 6.95
N ASP A 234 8.04 -18.17 6.05
CA ASP A 234 7.96 -19.48 5.41
C ASP A 234 8.47 -19.41 3.96
N SER A 235 9.74 -19.73 3.76
CA SER A 235 10.40 -19.65 2.45
C SER A 235 9.93 -20.73 1.47
N GLY A 236 9.48 -21.89 1.97
CA GLY A 236 8.84 -22.93 1.17
C GLY A 236 7.48 -22.46 0.66
N GLY A 237 6.67 -21.86 1.54
CA GLY A 237 5.37 -21.27 1.20
C GLY A 237 5.49 -20.15 0.17
N ILE A 238 6.53 -19.31 0.25
CA ILE A 238 6.83 -18.29 -0.79
C ILE A 238 7.03 -18.94 -2.16
N ARG A 239 7.85 -20.01 -2.23
CA ARG A 239 8.14 -20.72 -3.49
C ARG A 239 6.91 -21.43 -4.04
N ALA A 240 6.12 -22.06 -3.17
CA ALA A 240 4.86 -22.70 -3.51
C ALA A 240 3.85 -21.68 -4.07
N ALA A 241 3.69 -20.52 -3.40
CA ALA A 241 2.80 -19.45 -3.86
C ALA A 241 3.24 -18.83 -5.19
N TYR A 242 4.54 -18.67 -5.40
CA TYR A 242 5.10 -18.23 -6.68
C TYR A 242 4.84 -19.27 -7.78
N ARG A 243 5.03 -20.56 -7.50
CA ARG A 243 4.73 -21.63 -8.46
C ARG A 243 3.25 -21.64 -8.84
N ALA A 244 2.36 -21.60 -7.86
CA ALA A 244 0.92 -21.53 -8.08
C ALA A 244 0.53 -20.34 -8.97
N MET A 245 1.18 -19.19 -8.82
CA MET A 245 0.98 -18.03 -9.70
C MET A 245 1.35 -18.33 -11.16
N VAL A 246 2.49 -18.99 -11.38
CA VAL A 246 2.99 -19.34 -12.72
C VAL A 246 2.10 -20.41 -13.37
N GLU A 247 1.73 -21.44 -12.60
CA GLU A 247 0.85 -22.53 -13.06
C GLU A 247 -0.57 -22.04 -13.35
N ALA A 248 -1.05 -21.06 -12.60
CA ALA A 248 -2.31 -20.36 -12.89
C ALA A 248 -2.23 -19.48 -14.15
N GLY A 249 -1.12 -19.43 -14.87
CA GLY A 249 -0.96 -18.63 -16.09
C GLY A 249 -0.97 -17.12 -15.86
N GLU A 250 -0.73 -16.66 -14.63
CA GLU A 250 -0.64 -15.23 -14.33
C GLU A 250 0.71 -14.65 -14.78
N MET A 251 0.70 -13.39 -15.23
CA MET A 251 1.92 -12.71 -15.67
C MET A 251 2.80 -12.34 -14.48
N VAL A 252 4.03 -12.84 -14.48
CA VAL A 252 5.08 -12.46 -13.52
C VAL A 252 5.67 -11.13 -13.95
N ASP A 253 5.71 -10.16 -13.06
CA ASP A 253 6.30 -8.83 -13.28
C ASP A 253 7.28 -8.46 -12.16
N THR A 254 7.90 -7.27 -12.28
CA THR A 254 8.82 -6.74 -11.25
C THR A 254 8.19 -6.69 -9.85
N VAL A 255 6.88 -6.44 -9.73
CA VAL A 255 6.21 -6.34 -8.41
C VAL A 255 6.10 -7.71 -7.76
N ALA A 256 5.75 -8.75 -8.52
CA ALA A 256 5.72 -10.12 -8.01
C ALA A 256 7.11 -10.60 -7.58
N LEU A 257 8.14 -10.35 -8.40
CA LEU A 257 9.52 -10.76 -8.08
C LEU A 257 10.08 -9.98 -6.89
N ASN A 258 9.82 -8.67 -6.78
CA ASN A 258 10.19 -7.90 -5.59
C ASN A 258 9.48 -8.41 -4.33
N CYS A 259 8.26 -8.93 -4.45
CA CYS A 259 7.55 -9.55 -3.33
C CYS A 259 8.23 -10.84 -2.88
N VAL A 260 8.67 -11.69 -3.84
CA VAL A 260 9.46 -12.89 -3.55
C VAL A 260 10.79 -12.53 -2.91
N ILE A 261 11.56 -11.61 -3.51
CA ILE A 261 12.85 -11.14 -2.96
C ILE A 261 12.68 -10.64 -1.52
N SER A 262 11.68 -9.78 -1.29
CA SER A 262 11.38 -9.26 0.06
C SER A 262 11.09 -10.38 1.06
N GLY A 263 10.30 -11.37 0.66
CA GLY A 263 10.00 -12.53 1.51
C GLY A 263 11.22 -13.42 1.78
N LEU A 264 12.03 -13.72 0.77
CA LEU A 264 13.25 -14.53 0.91
C LEU A 264 14.29 -13.83 1.80
N LEU A 265 14.53 -12.53 1.59
CA LEU A 265 15.37 -11.72 2.49
C LEU A 265 14.82 -11.73 3.92
N ARG A 266 13.49 -11.69 4.08
CA ARG A 266 12.88 -11.78 5.42
C ARG A 266 13.17 -13.09 6.12
N CYS A 267 13.20 -14.19 5.37
CA CYS A 267 13.51 -15.54 5.86
C CYS A 267 15.01 -15.78 6.08
N GLY A 268 15.89 -14.83 5.70
CA GLY A 268 17.34 -15.03 5.77
C GLY A 268 17.89 -15.93 4.67
N GLU A 269 17.23 -15.98 3.51
CA GLU A 269 17.69 -16.71 2.33
C GLU A 269 18.27 -15.74 1.28
N GLU A 270 19.31 -15.00 1.67
CA GLU A 270 19.98 -14.03 0.80
C GLU A 270 20.47 -14.64 -0.53
N PRO A 271 21.04 -15.86 -0.58
CA PRO A 271 21.48 -16.46 -1.85
C PRO A 271 20.35 -16.66 -2.85
N ALA A 272 19.16 -17.08 -2.39
CA ALA A 272 18.00 -17.29 -3.25
C ALA A 272 17.37 -15.96 -3.71
N ALA A 273 17.37 -14.95 -2.83
CA ALA A 273 16.96 -13.59 -3.18
C ALA A 273 17.89 -12.99 -4.25
N GLU A 274 19.20 -13.16 -4.09
CA GLU A 274 20.21 -12.71 -5.04
C GLU A 274 20.08 -13.43 -6.39
N GLU A 275 19.86 -14.75 -6.40
CA GLU A 275 19.62 -15.51 -7.63
C GLU A 275 18.41 -14.98 -8.40
N THR A 276 17.31 -14.68 -7.69
CA THR A 276 16.11 -14.09 -8.28
C THR A 276 16.41 -12.72 -8.89
N TYR A 277 17.21 -11.90 -8.19
CA TYR A 277 17.68 -10.60 -8.69
C TYR A 277 18.57 -10.71 -9.93
N GLN A 278 19.52 -11.64 -9.96
CA GLN A 278 20.37 -11.87 -11.13
C GLN A 278 19.55 -12.30 -12.35
N ARG A 279 18.48 -13.10 -12.15
CA ARG A 279 17.54 -13.46 -13.22
C ARG A 279 16.75 -12.24 -13.73
N MET A 280 16.37 -11.31 -12.87
CA MET A 280 15.77 -10.02 -13.28
C MET A 280 16.75 -9.18 -14.10
N LYS A 281 18.01 -9.09 -13.66
CA LYS A 281 19.08 -8.35 -14.34
C LYS A 281 19.41 -8.92 -15.73
N ASN A 282 19.43 -10.24 -15.89
CA ASN A 282 19.62 -10.85 -17.21
C ASN A 282 18.46 -10.54 -18.17
N GLY A 283 17.26 -10.27 -17.65
CA GLY A 283 16.14 -9.74 -18.42
C GLY A 283 16.33 -8.27 -18.84
N HIS A 284 17.08 -7.47 -18.07
CA HIS A 284 17.33 -6.05 -18.31
C HIS A 284 18.18 -5.75 -19.54
N ALA A 285 19.03 -6.70 -19.99
CA ALA A 285 19.81 -6.55 -21.23
C ALA A 285 18.93 -6.33 -22.49
N LYS A 286 17.61 -6.46 -22.39
CA LYS A 286 16.63 -6.26 -23.48
C LYS A 286 15.79 -4.97 -23.35
N ALA A 287 15.94 -4.19 -22.28
CA ALA A 287 15.13 -2.99 -22.03
C ALA A 287 16.02 -1.74 -22.05
N ALA A 288 15.90 -0.92 -23.10
CA ALA A 288 16.79 0.21 -23.35
C ALA A 288 16.57 1.42 -22.42
N GLU A 289 15.37 1.59 -21.83
CA GLU A 289 15.07 2.71 -20.94
C GLU A 289 14.05 2.33 -19.86
N ILE A 290 14.23 2.88 -18.65
CA ILE A 290 13.34 2.70 -17.49
C ILE A 290 12.14 3.65 -17.66
N PRO A 291 10.90 3.16 -17.82
CA PRO A 291 9.74 4.04 -17.86
C PRO A 291 9.52 4.66 -16.48
N ASP A 292 9.41 6.00 -16.42
CA ASP A 292 9.00 6.71 -15.19
C ASP A 292 7.57 6.27 -14.79
N ARG A 293 7.49 5.41 -13.77
CA ARG A 293 6.24 4.81 -13.31
C ARG A 293 5.46 5.78 -12.44
N ASN A 294 4.50 6.48 -13.05
CA ASN A 294 3.48 7.25 -12.35
C ASN A 294 2.25 6.39 -11.97
N TYR A 295 1.49 6.75 -10.93
CA TYR A 295 0.32 5.98 -10.44
C TYR A 295 -0.71 5.58 -11.52
N MET A 296 -0.86 6.39 -12.58
CA MET A 296 -1.72 6.06 -13.73
C MET A 296 -1.09 5.01 -14.66
N THR A 297 0.24 5.04 -14.83
CA THR A 297 0.97 4.00 -15.57
C THR A 297 0.85 2.65 -14.86
N ASP A 298 0.90 2.60 -13.53
CA ASP A 298 0.69 1.34 -12.77
C ASP A 298 -0.70 0.72 -13.01
N LYS A 299 -1.75 1.55 -13.14
CA LYS A 299 -3.11 1.07 -13.45
C LYS A 299 -3.21 0.54 -14.88
N VAL A 300 -2.53 1.18 -15.83
CA VAL A 300 -2.51 0.74 -17.22
C VAL A 300 -1.71 -0.57 -17.34
N VAL A 301 -0.52 -0.62 -16.75
CA VAL A 301 0.32 -1.83 -16.69
C VAL A 301 -0.45 -2.98 -16.06
N SER A 302 -1.12 -2.77 -14.93
CA SER A 302 -1.96 -3.80 -14.32
C SER A 302 -3.05 -4.34 -15.27
N ARG A 303 -3.73 -3.45 -16.02
CA ARG A 303 -4.72 -3.86 -17.01
C ARG A 303 -4.11 -4.65 -18.17
N VAL A 304 -2.93 -4.25 -18.63
CA VAL A 304 -2.19 -4.95 -19.68
C VAL A 304 -1.78 -6.34 -19.19
N LEU A 305 -1.25 -6.47 -17.97
CA LEU A 305 -0.89 -7.76 -17.38
C LEU A 305 -2.12 -8.67 -17.20
N MET A 306 -3.26 -8.13 -16.76
CA MET A 306 -4.52 -8.90 -16.68
C MET A 306 -5.01 -9.34 -18.06
N LEU A 307 -4.87 -8.48 -19.08
CA LEU A 307 -5.21 -8.83 -20.46
C LEU A 307 -4.29 -9.94 -20.98
N PHE A 308 -2.97 -9.83 -20.77
CA PHE A 308 -2.00 -10.84 -21.17
C PHE A 308 -2.27 -12.17 -20.48
N ALA A 309 -2.53 -12.16 -19.16
CA ALA A 309 -2.90 -13.37 -18.43
C ALA A 309 -4.19 -14.00 -19.00
N LYS A 310 -5.21 -13.18 -19.32
CA LYS A 310 -6.44 -13.69 -19.93
C LYS A 310 -6.17 -14.32 -21.31
N VAL A 311 -5.46 -13.62 -22.19
CA VAL A 311 -5.13 -14.12 -23.54
C VAL A 311 -4.29 -15.37 -23.45
N GLY A 312 -3.29 -15.42 -22.57
CA GLY A 312 -2.42 -16.58 -22.43
C GLY A 312 -3.09 -17.79 -21.77
N LYS A 313 -4.13 -17.59 -20.94
CA LYS A 313 -5.02 -18.67 -20.48
C LYS A 313 -5.89 -19.23 -21.59
N GLU A 314 -6.38 -18.38 -22.50
CA GLU A 314 -7.17 -18.79 -23.67
C GLU A 314 -6.29 -19.43 -24.77
N HIS A 315 -5.04 -18.97 -24.88
CA HIS A 315 -4.04 -19.34 -25.89
C HIS A 315 -2.69 -19.69 -25.24
N PRO A 316 -2.51 -20.92 -24.72
CA PRO A 316 -1.29 -21.32 -24.01
C PRO A 316 -0.01 -21.17 -24.83
N GLU A 317 -0.09 -21.25 -26.15
CA GLU A 317 1.01 -21.02 -27.09
C GLU A 317 1.56 -19.58 -27.03
N LEU A 318 0.71 -18.60 -26.70
CA LEU A 318 1.10 -17.20 -26.58
C LEU A 318 1.62 -16.84 -25.20
N GLN A 319 1.37 -17.65 -24.17
CA GLN A 319 1.74 -17.39 -22.78
C GLN A 319 3.23 -17.02 -22.63
N LYS A 320 4.11 -17.81 -23.24
CA LYS A 320 5.57 -17.58 -23.16
C LYS A 320 5.98 -16.29 -23.87
N THR A 321 5.38 -16.00 -25.03
CA THR A 321 5.64 -14.78 -25.80
C THR A 321 5.18 -13.55 -25.05
N LEU A 322 3.97 -13.59 -24.45
CA LEU A 322 3.42 -12.52 -23.63
C LEU A 322 4.27 -12.28 -22.38
N GLN A 323 4.71 -13.35 -21.70
CA GLN A 323 5.59 -13.25 -20.54
C GLN A 323 6.97 -12.66 -20.90
N ASN A 324 7.51 -12.98 -22.07
CA ASN A 324 8.76 -12.39 -22.56
C ASN A 324 8.65 -10.89 -22.86
N ASN A 325 7.43 -10.40 -23.17
CA ASN A 325 7.15 -8.99 -23.38
C ASN A 325 6.92 -8.21 -22.08
N VAL A 326 6.88 -8.89 -20.92
CA VAL A 326 6.79 -8.22 -19.62
C VAL A 326 8.18 -7.74 -19.21
N ASP A 327 8.28 -6.44 -18.94
CA ASP A 327 9.49 -5.83 -18.40
C ASP A 327 9.75 -6.28 -16.95
N LEU A 328 10.89 -6.97 -16.74
CA LEU A 328 11.34 -7.51 -15.46
C LEU A 328 12.54 -6.77 -14.87
N THR A 329 12.80 -5.55 -15.33
CA THR A 329 13.96 -4.76 -14.91
C THR A 329 13.96 -4.46 -13.41
N PRO A 330 15.12 -4.63 -12.72
CA PRO A 330 15.29 -4.13 -11.37
C PRO A 330 15.02 -2.62 -11.31
N ASN A 331 14.28 -2.20 -10.29
CA ASN A 331 13.93 -0.79 -10.10
C ASN A 331 14.36 -0.30 -8.71
N LEU A 332 14.06 0.97 -8.41
CA LEU A 332 14.35 1.58 -7.10
C LEU A 332 13.85 0.72 -5.92
N ARG A 333 12.69 0.06 -6.05
CA ARG A 333 12.18 -0.82 -4.98
C ARG A 333 13.05 -2.06 -4.82
N THR A 334 13.53 -2.66 -5.91
CA THR A 334 14.43 -3.82 -5.87
C THR A 334 15.70 -3.50 -5.10
N TYR A 335 16.40 -2.42 -5.46
CA TYR A 335 17.62 -2.02 -4.77
C TYR A 335 17.36 -1.63 -3.31
N ARG A 336 16.26 -0.93 -3.05
CA ARG A 336 15.87 -0.60 -1.68
C ARG A 336 15.70 -1.83 -0.80
N LEU A 337 15.12 -2.94 -1.31
CA LEU A 337 14.96 -4.16 -0.52
C LEU A 337 16.31 -4.72 -0.06
N PHE A 338 17.29 -4.78 -0.95
CA PHE A 338 18.64 -5.24 -0.59
C PHE A 338 19.35 -4.26 0.34
N ILE A 339 19.31 -2.96 0.04
CA ILE A 339 19.93 -1.93 0.89
C ILE A 339 19.32 -1.96 2.29
N ASP A 340 17.99 -1.97 2.42
CA ASP A 340 17.31 -2.04 3.71
C ASP A 340 17.64 -3.36 4.44
N HIS A 341 17.76 -4.49 3.75
CA HIS A 341 18.13 -5.77 4.38
C HIS A 341 19.56 -5.77 4.92
N TYR A 342 20.53 -5.44 4.06
CA TYR A 342 21.93 -5.44 4.44
C TYR A 342 22.28 -4.31 5.41
N SER A 343 21.56 -3.18 5.38
CA SER A 343 21.79 -2.08 6.34
C SER A 343 21.10 -2.30 7.69
N LEU A 344 19.90 -2.89 7.74
CA LEU A 344 19.11 -2.95 8.97
C LEU A 344 19.24 -4.29 9.72
N ARG A 345 19.48 -5.38 8.99
CA ARG A 345 19.49 -6.73 9.57
C ARG A 345 20.89 -7.32 9.62
N VAL A 346 21.61 -7.30 8.50
CA VAL A 346 22.92 -7.97 8.37
C VAL A 346 24.06 -7.06 8.85
N GLY A 347 23.99 -5.77 8.57
CA GLY A 347 25.07 -4.81 8.84
C GLY A 347 26.23 -4.87 7.83
N ASP A 348 26.07 -5.53 6.68
CA ASP A 348 27.10 -5.64 5.63
C ASP A 348 27.13 -4.39 4.74
N LEU A 349 28.00 -3.44 5.11
CA LEU A 349 28.17 -2.20 4.36
C LEU A 349 28.81 -2.40 2.98
N THR A 350 29.60 -3.47 2.78
CA THR A 350 30.25 -3.76 1.51
C THR A 350 29.20 -4.13 0.46
N LYS A 351 28.22 -4.97 0.84
CA LYS A 351 27.06 -5.29 0.00
C LYS A 351 26.20 -4.07 -0.27
N VAL A 352 25.95 -3.24 0.74
CA VAL A 352 25.22 -1.97 0.55
C VAL A 352 25.91 -1.08 -0.48
N ALA A 353 27.23 -0.91 -0.38
CA ALA A 353 28.01 -0.13 -1.34
C ALA A 353 27.93 -0.71 -2.77
N GLN A 354 28.02 -2.05 -2.90
CA GLN A 354 27.89 -2.73 -4.19
C GLN A 354 26.57 -2.39 -4.90
N TYR A 355 25.43 -2.43 -4.19
CA TYR A 355 24.14 -2.08 -4.79
C TYR A 355 24.00 -0.59 -5.09
N LEU A 356 24.58 0.30 -4.27
CA LEU A 356 24.59 1.75 -4.53
C LEU A 356 25.41 2.09 -5.78
N ASP A 357 26.57 1.45 -5.97
CA ASP A 357 27.40 1.61 -7.16
C ASP A 357 26.68 1.09 -8.41
N GLU A 358 25.98 -0.04 -8.29
CA GLU A 358 25.17 -0.59 -9.38
C GLU A 358 23.98 0.32 -9.74
N MET A 359 23.30 0.90 -8.75
CA MET A 359 22.25 1.91 -8.99
C MET A 359 22.79 3.10 -9.78
N LYS A 360 24.00 3.57 -9.44
CA LYS A 360 24.67 4.66 -10.15
C LYS A 360 25.01 4.27 -11.59
N TYR A 361 25.56 3.07 -11.79
CA TYR A 361 25.90 2.56 -13.12
C TYR A 361 24.68 2.41 -14.03
N LEU A 362 23.57 1.88 -13.50
CA LEU A 362 22.31 1.69 -14.23
C LEU A 362 21.43 2.95 -14.26
N LYS A 363 21.92 4.08 -13.73
CA LYS A 363 21.22 5.37 -13.68
C LYS A 363 19.83 5.27 -13.02
N VAL A 364 19.69 4.41 -12.02
CA VAL A 364 18.46 4.31 -11.22
C VAL A 364 18.37 5.56 -10.34
N PRO A 365 17.25 6.31 -10.36
CA PRO A 365 17.14 7.56 -9.60
C PRO A 365 17.28 7.30 -8.10
N ILE A 366 18.14 8.06 -7.45
CA ILE A 366 18.33 8.01 -5.99
C ILE A 366 17.16 8.74 -5.34
N HIS A 367 16.49 8.08 -4.39
CA HIS A 367 15.35 8.62 -3.66
C HIS A 367 15.69 8.77 -2.17
N PRO A 368 15.13 9.76 -1.44
CA PRO A 368 15.39 10.00 -0.01
C PRO A 368 15.23 8.77 0.89
N THR A 369 14.38 7.81 0.49
CA THR A 369 14.17 6.55 1.20
C THR A 369 15.40 5.66 1.27
N ILE A 370 16.35 5.78 0.34
CA ILE A 370 17.61 5.04 0.40
C ILE A 370 18.47 5.57 1.55
N PHE A 371 18.58 6.89 1.67
CA PHE A 371 19.27 7.55 2.77
C PHE A 371 18.64 7.21 4.13
N LEU A 372 17.32 7.14 4.22
CA LEU A 372 16.63 6.67 5.42
C LEU A 372 17.10 5.27 5.86
N GLY A 373 17.25 4.33 4.93
CA GLY A 373 17.75 2.98 5.20
C GLY A 373 19.22 2.99 5.64
N LEU A 374 20.05 3.83 5.03
CA LEU A 374 21.45 4.02 5.40
C LEU A 374 21.60 4.60 6.81
N PHE A 375 20.91 5.70 7.13
CA PHE A 375 21.00 6.33 8.45
C PHE A 375 20.54 5.40 9.57
N LYS A 376 19.48 4.62 9.33
CA LYS A 376 19.08 3.56 10.26
C LYS A 376 20.18 2.51 10.43
N GLY A 377 20.86 2.10 9.36
CA GLY A 377 22.00 1.19 9.43
C GLY A 377 23.16 1.75 10.25
N PHE A 378 23.54 3.02 10.04
CA PHE A 378 24.54 3.70 10.86
C PHE A 378 24.14 3.77 12.34
N TYR A 379 22.86 4.04 12.61
CA TYR A 379 22.36 4.05 13.97
C TYR A 379 22.41 2.67 14.66
N LEU A 380 22.16 1.59 13.92
CA LEU A 380 22.15 0.23 14.45
C LEU A 380 23.54 -0.38 14.60
N HIS A 381 24.43 -0.16 13.63
CA HIS A 381 25.72 -0.84 13.52
C HIS A 381 26.94 0.08 13.71
N GLY A 382 26.73 1.39 13.87
CA GLY A 382 27.79 2.37 14.11
C GLY A 382 28.03 2.69 15.59
N GLY A 383 28.97 3.61 15.83
CA GLY A 383 29.22 4.17 17.17
C GLY A 383 30.18 3.39 18.06
N PHE A 384 30.99 2.48 17.50
CA PHE A 384 32.06 1.79 18.22
C PHE A 384 33.33 1.68 17.36
N ALA A 385 34.48 1.56 18.02
CA ALA A 385 35.79 1.50 17.36
C ALA A 385 35.91 0.27 16.46
N GLY A 386 36.36 0.47 15.22
CA GLY A 386 36.51 -0.61 14.23
C GLY A 386 35.23 -0.97 13.46
N SER A 387 34.10 -0.29 13.72
CA SER A 387 32.89 -0.49 12.90
C SER A 387 33.14 -0.05 11.45
N ALA A 388 32.69 -0.88 10.50
CA ALA A 388 32.63 -0.49 9.09
C ALA A 388 31.68 0.72 8.88
N TRP A 389 30.71 0.93 9.77
CA TRP A 389 29.79 2.06 9.79
C TRP A 389 30.42 3.25 10.54
N SER A 390 31.53 3.76 10.01
CA SER A 390 32.32 4.81 10.63
C SER A 390 31.73 6.21 10.43
N GLU A 391 32.11 7.14 11.32
CA GLU A 391 31.75 8.57 11.23
C GLU A 391 32.12 9.19 9.88
N GLN A 392 33.33 8.94 9.37
CA GLN A 392 33.78 9.46 8.08
C GLN A 392 32.86 9.03 6.92
N ARG A 393 32.34 7.80 6.96
CA ARG A 393 31.41 7.29 5.94
C ARG A 393 30.02 7.90 6.11
N LEU A 394 29.56 8.11 7.35
CA LEU A 394 28.31 8.82 7.64
C LEU A 394 28.34 10.25 7.10
N GLU A 395 29.45 10.97 7.28
CA GLU A 395 29.64 12.31 6.69
C GLU A 395 29.57 12.29 5.17
N GLY A 396 30.16 11.27 4.53
CA GLY A 396 30.04 11.07 3.08
C GLY A 396 28.59 10.89 2.63
N VAL A 397 27.80 10.10 3.37
CA VAL A 397 26.37 9.89 3.09
C VAL A 397 25.56 11.17 3.28
N LEU A 398 25.86 11.98 4.31
CA LEU A 398 25.22 13.29 4.51
C LEU A 398 25.53 14.26 3.38
N LYS A 399 26.79 14.35 2.95
CA LYS A 399 27.18 15.18 1.80
C LYS A 399 26.46 14.74 0.52
N ALA A 400 26.37 13.44 0.29
CA ALA A 400 25.63 12.90 -0.86
C ALA A 400 24.11 13.21 -0.79
N LEU A 401 23.51 13.21 0.42
CA LEU A 401 22.12 13.63 0.61
C LEU A 401 21.94 15.10 0.24
N TYR A 402 22.83 15.97 0.72
CA TYR A 402 22.76 17.41 0.42
C TYR A 402 22.94 17.67 -1.07
N GLN A 403 23.94 17.06 -1.70
CA GLN A 403 24.15 17.17 -3.14
C GLN A 403 22.93 16.68 -3.92
N ALA A 404 22.34 15.54 -3.56
CA ALA A 404 21.15 15.03 -4.23
C ALA A 404 19.93 15.96 -4.08
N LYS A 405 19.80 16.66 -2.94
CA LYS A 405 18.76 17.67 -2.75
C LYS A 405 19.02 18.93 -3.57
N ASP A 406 20.25 19.41 -3.57
CA ASP A 406 20.66 20.61 -4.29
C ASP A 406 20.52 20.43 -5.82
N GLU A 407 20.82 19.24 -6.34
CA GLU A 407 20.63 18.87 -7.75
C GLU A 407 19.18 18.51 -8.10
N GLY A 408 18.46 17.82 -7.19
CA GLY A 408 17.11 17.30 -7.43
C GLY A 408 15.98 18.30 -7.16
N GLY A 409 16.25 19.39 -6.46
CA GLY A 409 15.31 20.47 -6.17
C GLY A 409 13.99 19.98 -5.55
N GLN A 410 12.86 20.31 -6.18
CA GLN A 410 11.52 19.94 -5.72
C GLN A 410 11.17 18.46 -5.95
N ALA A 411 11.92 17.72 -6.78
CA ALA A 411 11.66 16.30 -7.02
C ALA A 411 12.25 15.40 -5.92
N PHE A 412 13.24 15.89 -5.17
CA PHE A 412 13.90 15.18 -4.08
C PHE A 412 13.49 15.80 -2.74
N LEU A 413 12.52 15.20 -2.05
CA LEU A 413 11.96 15.75 -0.82
C LEU A 413 12.61 15.15 0.43
N ILE A 414 13.29 15.97 1.23
CA ILE A 414 13.79 15.53 2.54
C ILE A 414 12.64 15.68 3.52
N ASP A 415 11.97 14.56 3.78
CA ASP A 415 10.90 14.51 4.75
C ASP A 415 11.42 14.51 6.19
N ARG A 416 10.48 14.68 7.13
CA ARG A 416 10.78 14.67 8.55
C ARG A 416 11.52 13.41 9.00
N TRP A 417 11.18 12.24 8.45
CA TRP A 417 11.76 10.98 8.91
C TRP A 417 13.22 10.81 8.49
N VAL A 418 13.58 11.24 7.28
CA VAL A 418 14.98 11.25 6.82
C VAL A 418 15.81 12.14 7.74
N ALA A 419 15.33 13.35 8.06
CA ALA A 419 16.03 14.28 8.95
C ALA A 419 16.21 13.70 10.37
N ILE A 420 15.14 13.13 10.96
CA ILE A 420 15.20 12.54 12.30
C ILE A 420 16.24 11.41 12.36
N TRP A 421 16.21 10.50 11.39
CA TRP A 421 17.14 9.36 11.38
C TRP A 421 18.57 9.77 11.09
N ALA A 422 18.79 10.80 10.26
CA ALA A 422 20.12 11.39 10.06
C ALA A 422 20.70 11.90 11.38
N LEU A 423 19.94 12.71 12.13
CA LEU A 423 20.38 13.27 13.41
C LEU A 423 20.64 12.19 14.46
N ARG A 424 19.79 11.15 14.52
CA ARG A 424 20.01 9.98 15.39
C ARG A 424 21.28 9.22 15.04
N ALA A 425 21.54 9.00 13.75
CA ALA A 425 22.75 8.32 13.29
C ALA A 425 24.01 9.11 13.67
N ILE A 426 23.97 10.43 13.55
CA ILE A 426 25.08 11.33 13.92
C ILE A 426 25.31 11.29 15.42
N GLN A 427 24.26 11.43 16.24
CA GLN A 427 24.40 11.34 17.70
C GLN A 427 25.00 10.01 18.15
N LYS A 428 24.73 8.93 17.39
CA LYS A 428 25.25 7.59 17.69
C LYS A 428 26.71 7.42 17.27
N CYS A 429 27.11 7.99 16.12
CA CYS A 429 28.43 7.76 15.52
C CYS A 429 29.45 8.88 15.80
N SER A 430 29.00 10.04 16.27
CA SER A 430 29.77 11.28 16.41
C SER A 430 29.40 12.01 17.71
N THR A 431 29.70 13.31 17.80
CA THR A 431 29.49 14.18 18.96
C THR A 431 28.19 14.98 18.86
N GLY A 432 27.72 15.52 20.00
CA GLY A 432 26.54 16.39 20.04
C GLY A 432 26.71 17.67 19.20
N ASP A 433 27.93 18.22 19.13
CA ASP A 433 28.21 19.39 18.28
C ASP A 433 28.04 19.09 16.79
N ALA A 434 28.31 17.86 16.36
CA ALA A 434 28.05 17.42 14.99
C ALA A 434 26.54 17.36 14.69
N VAL A 435 25.71 16.99 15.68
CA VAL A 435 24.25 16.96 15.53
C VAL A 435 23.70 18.37 15.33
N ILE A 436 24.18 19.36 16.09
CA ILE A 436 23.74 20.75 15.96
C ILE A 436 24.09 21.31 14.58
N ARG A 437 25.32 21.07 14.10
CA ARG A 437 25.74 21.49 12.75
C ARG A 437 24.89 20.83 11.66
N ALA A 438 24.70 19.52 11.75
CA ALA A 438 23.87 18.79 10.79
C ALA A 438 22.41 19.22 10.81
N TYR A 439 21.87 19.58 11.99
CA TYR A 439 20.53 20.14 12.11
C TYR A 439 20.39 21.45 11.33
N GLN A 440 21.35 22.37 11.47
CA GLN A 440 21.35 23.63 10.73
C GLN A 440 21.43 23.40 9.22
N ASP A 441 22.29 22.49 8.78
CA ASP A 441 22.46 22.15 7.36
C ASP A 441 21.22 21.48 6.76
N LEU A 442 20.55 20.61 7.53
CA LEU A 442 19.28 19.98 7.15
C LEU A 442 18.13 20.99 7.16
N ALA A 443 18.09 21.90 8.13
CA ALA A 443 17.04 22.91 8.24
C ALA A 443 17.01 23.87 7.06
N ALA A 444 18.18 24.15 6.47
CA ALA A 444 18.29 24.94 5.25
C ALA A 444 17.77 24.21 3.99
N ARG A 445 17.64 22.87 4.04
CA ARG A 445 17.41 22.02 2.86
C ARG A 445 16.16 21.14 2.93
N TRP A 446 15.53 21.00 4.09
CA TRP A 446 14.40 20.08 4.25
C TRP A 446 13.08 20.62 3.71
N ASP A 447 12.10 19.74 3.50
CA ASP A 447 10.77 20.11 2.99
C ASP A 447 9.69 19.94 4.07
N ILE A 448 10.07 20.17 5.33
CA ILE A 448 9.18 20.05 6.49
C ILE A 448 8.27 21.28 6.57
N HIS A 449 6.98 21.06 6.82
CA HIS A 449 6.02 22.16 6.98
C HIS A 449 6.33 22.98 8.25
N PRO A 450 6.22 24.33 8.24
CA PRO A 450 6.56 25.18 9.38
C PRO A 450 5.86 24.80 10.70
N GLU A 451 4.67 24.22 10.63
CA GLU A 451 3.91 23.73 11.79
C GLU A 451 4.63 22.61 12.58
N HIS A 452 5.69 22.03 12.03
CA HIS A 452 6.47 20.97 12.65
C HIS A 452 7.87 21.44 13.10
N TYR A 453 8.21 22.73 12.98
CA TYR A 453 9.54 23.23 13.35
C TYR A 453 9.77 23.15 14.86
N GLU A 454 8.82 23.58 15.68
CA GLU A 454 8.89 23.45 17.15
C GLU A 454 9.07 21.98 17.59
N PHE A 455 8.40 21.07 16.89
CA PHE A 455 8.56 19.63 17.11
C PHE A 455 9.99 19.16 16.78
N MET A 456 10.58 19.65 15.68
CA MET A 456 11.94 19.29 15.31
C MET A 456 12.98 19.86 16.28
N GLU A 457 12.82 21.11 16.73
CA GLU A 457 13.71 21.72 17.73
C GLU A 457 13.69 20.95 19.05
N SER A 458 12.49 20.69 19.59
CA SER A 458 12.35 19.90 20.82
C SER A 458 12.92 18.48 20.65
N LEU A 459 12.79 17.88 19.48
CA LEU A 459 13.35 16.55 19.22
C LEU A 459 14.89 16.54 19.22
N VAL A 460 15.54 17.58 18.70
CA VAL A 460 17.01 17.71 18.74
C VAL A 460 17.50 17.73 20.18
N GLU A 461 16.84 18.49 21.06
CA GLU A 461 17.18 18.51 22.49
C GLU A 461 17.05 17.11 23.13
N VAL A 462 15.99 16.37 22.77
CA VAL A 462 15.79 14.99 23.26
C VAL A 462 16.85 14.03 22.71
N ILE A 463 17.30 14.21 21.46
CA ILE A 463 18.38 13.42 20.85
C ILE A 463 19.72 13.71 21.55
N LEU A 464 20.06 15.00 21.77
CA LEU A 464 21.29 15.42 22.44
C LEU A 464 21.36 14.92 23.90
N THR A 465 20.22 14.89 24.59
CA THR A 465 20.13 14.33 25.96
C THR A 465 20.11 12.79 26.00
N GLY A 466 20.17 12.12 24.84
CA GLY A 466 20.22 10.66 24.73
C GLY A 466 18.91 9.93 25.08
N ARG A 467 17.84 10.66 25.41
CA ARG A 467 16.55 10.06 25.82
C ARG A 467 15.81 9.41 24.64
N ASP A 468 15.93 9.97 23.44
CA ASP A 468 15.26 9.47 22.22
C ASP A 468 15.90 8.17 21.69
N LEU A 469 17.16 7.89 22.05
CA LEU A 469 17.91 6.72 21.58
C LEU A 469 17.33 5.38 22.06
N LYS A 470 16.33 5.38 22.94
CA LYS A 470 15.64 4.15 23.42
C LYS A 470 14.40 3.81 22.59
N SER A 471 13.91 4.71 21.74
CA SER A 471 12.69 4.51 20.94
C SER A 471 13.02 4.04 19.52
N SER A 472 13.14 2.72 19.35
CA SER A 472 13.36 2.09 18.04
C SER A 472 12.22 2.36 17.03
N THR A 473 11.04 2.73 17.53
CA THR A 473 9.82 2.99 16.74
C THR A 473 9.53 4.47 16.51
N GLY A 474 10.30 5.39 17.11
CA GLY A 474 10.00 6.83 17.03
C GLY A 474 8.71 7.24 17.77
N ASN A 475 8.21 6.40 18.68
CA ASN A 475 7.16 6.81 19.60
C ASN A 475 7.75 7.80 20.61
N TRP A 476 7.44 9.08 20.43
CA TRP A 476 7.76 10.18 21.35
C TRP A 476 6.73 10.22 22.48
N THR A 477 7.19 10.10 23.73
CA THR A 477 6.36 10.17 24.95
C THR A 477 6.43 11.55 25.64
N GLY A 478 6.87 12.60 24.94
CA GLY A 478 6.85 13.97 25.44
C GLY A 478 5.43 14.56 25.49
N PRO A 479 5.26 15.81 25.97
CA PRO A 479 3.95 16.40 26.21
C PRO A 479 3.17 16.52 24.90
N ALA A 480 2.23 15.60 24.70
CA ALA A 480 1.39 15.53 23.53
C ALA A 480 0.38 16.68 23.55
N HIS A 481 0.36 17.50 22.50
CA HIS A 481 -0.85 18.21 22.13
C HIS A 481 -1.94 17.19 21.76
N ARG A 482 -2.84 16.97 22.73
CA ARG A 482 -4.13 16.29 22.67
C ARG A 482 -4.13 14.89 22.03
N ARG A 483 -3.95 13.88 22.88
CA ARG A 483 -4.64 12.59 22.75
C ARG A 483 -5.64 12.46 23.88
N PHE A 484 -6.91 12.23 23.53
CA PHE A 484 -7.95 11.81 24.47
C PHE A 484 -7.54 10.49 25.14
N LYS A 485 -7.86 10.32 26.43
CA LYS A 485 -7.78 9.02 27.11
C LYS A 485 -8.75 8.04 26.45
N LYS A 486 -8.41 6.74 26.48
CA LYS A 486 -9.19 5.63 25.90
C LYS A 486 -10.58 5.39 26.55
N ASP A 487 -10.99 6.22 27.51
CA ASP A 487 -12.26 6.15 28.23
C ASP A 487 -13.15 7.39 28.02
N GLY A 488 -12.77 8.34 27.17
CA GLY A 488 -13.66 9.40 26.70
C GLY A 488 -14.07 10.45 27.75
N SER A 489 -13.39 10.54 28.89
CA SER A 489 -13.61 11.62 29.87
C SER A 489 -12.58 12.74 29.73
N PRO A 490 -12.98 14.03 29.86
CA PRO A 490 -12.04 15.15 29.89
C PRO A 490 -11.28 15.19 31.23
N LEU A 491 -10.01 15.58 31.19
CA LEU A 491 -9.32 16.16 32.34
C LEU A 491 -9.60 17.67 32.37
#